data_AF-A0A183E1Z8-F1
#
_entry.id   AF-A0A183E1Z8-F1
#
_cell.length_a   1.000
_cell.length_b   1.000
_cell.length_c   1.000
_cell.angle_alpha   90.00
_cell.angle_beta   90.00
_cell.angle_gamma   90.00
#
_symmetry.space_group_name_H-M   'P 1'
#
loop_
_entity.id
_entity.type
_entity.pdbx_description
1 polymer ?
#
loop_
_entity_poly.entity_id
_entity_poly.type
_entity_poly.pdbx_seq_one_letter_code
_entity_poly.pdbx_strand_id
1 'polypeptide(L)'
;LYYSFSLSSTAVLIEYHHFKVVIVTSEPKKINEILLELKGRAKTYWTKHSGKSRKHCSQAEPYFCEQFNTCYTHQFTQISSQNKKERILPQGRHEIPFSYTLPKTLPSSFEGEYGFVRYTCTATCERPWDVDIVSKRAFTVVGIEDINQEPETMEPACVSECDSSVSFCCRRQGSVSVKLSLDRTGFTPGEQFQVNATITNDSSKTIRCSALKMRQQVDYR
;
A
#
# COMPACT_ATOMS: atom_id res chain seq x y z
N LEU A 1 -5.74 27.46 18.19
CA LEU A 1 -5.18 26.13 18.57
C LEU A 1 -4.65 25.46 17.31
N TYR A 2 -3.36 25.57 17.02
CA TYR A 2 -2.74 24.89 15.89
C TYR A 2 -1.86 23.76 16.45
N TYR A 3 -2.28 22.52 16.23
CA TYR A 3 -1.46 21.34 16.52
C TYR A 3 -0.97 20.78 15.19
N SER A 4 0.33 20.84 14.93
CA SER A 4 0.93 20.19 13.77
C SER A 4 1.55 18.86 14.20
N PHE A 5 0.86 17.76 13.93
CA PHE A 5 1.44 16.42 14.01
C PHE A 5 1.98 16.04 12.64
N SER A 6 3.30 15.94 12.53
CA SER A 6 3.97 15.46 11.32
C SER A 6 4.66 14.13 11.61
N LEU A 7 4.24 13.06 10.93
CA LEU A 7 5.08 11.87 10.76
C LEU A 7 5.75 12.01 9.39
N SER A 8 7.07 11.88 9.35
CA SER A 8 7.85 11.85 8.11
C SER A 8 7.74 10.45 7.51
N SER A 9 7.42 10.35 6.22
CA SER A 9 7.38 9.08 5.49
C SER A 9 8.41 9.12 4.36
N THR A 10 9.30 8.13 4.34
CA THR A 10 10.13 7.75 3.21
C THR A 10 9.74 6.33 2.79
N ALA A 11 9.88 5.99 1.51
CA ALA A 11 9.85 4.60 1.07
C ALA A 11 11.15 3.93 1.56
N VAL A 12 11.06 2.82 2.29
CA VAL A 12 12.22 2.21 2.96
C VAL A 12 12.13 0.69 2.88
N LEU A 13 13.24 0.05 2.52
CA LEU A 13 13.43 -1.41 2.51
C LEU A 13 13.27 -1.99 3.92
N ILE A 14 12.65 -3.18 4.02
CA ILE A 14 12.21 -3.81 5.28
C ILE A 14 13.41 -4.33 6.08
N GLU A 15 14.14 -3.46 6.77
CA GLU A 15 15.05 -3.92 7.83
C GLU A 15 14.95 -3.10 9.12
N TYR A 16 14.82 -1.77 9.09
CA TYR A 16 14.58 -0.95 10.29
C TYR A 16 13.84 0.35 9.97
N HIS A 17 12.68 0.57 10.58
CA HIS A 17 11.98 1.85 10.47
C HIS A 17 12.19 2.70 11.71
N HIS A 18 12.98 3.77 11.55
CA HIS A 18 13.07 4.85 12.53
C HIS A 18 11.94 5.83 12.27
N PHE A 19 10.93 5.80 13.12
CA PHE A 19 9.85 6.76 13.11
C PHE A 19 10.06 7.79 14.21
N LYS A 20 9.41 8.95 14.07
CA LYS A 20 9.32 9.92 15.16
C LYS A 20 7.96 10.57 15.20
N VAL A 21 7.40 10.71 16.39
CA VAL A 21 6.24 11.56 16.65
C VAL A 21 6.74 12.95 17.00
N VAL A 22 6.21 13.97 16.34
CA VAL A 22 6.48 15.37 16.67
C VAL A 22 5.23 16.01 17.23
N ILE A 23 5.31 16.52 18.45
CA ILE A 23 4.24 17.28 19.11
C ILE A 23 4.74 18.71 19.27
N VAL A 24 3.97 19.67 18.80
CA VAL A 24 4.22 21.09 19.01
C VAL A 24 3.06 21.67 19.80
N THR A 25 3.37 22.28 20.94
CA THR A 25 2.38 22.94 21.78
C THR A 25 2.81 24.38 22.08
N SER A 26 1.86 25.31 21.98
CA SER A 26 2.07 26.74 22.21
C SER A 26 1.96 27.15 23.68
N GLU A 27 1.55 26.24 24.55
CA GLU A 27 1.42 26.45 26.00
C GLU A 27 1.52 25.07 26.70
N PRO A 28 1.80 25.02 28.01
CA PRO A 28 1.79 23.76 28.76
C PRO A 28 0.44 23.06 28.67
N LYS A 29 0.44 21.74 28.47
CA LYS A 29 -0.77 20.92 28.34
C LYS A 29 -0.76 19.73 29.29
N LYS A 30 -1.88 19.52 29.96
CA LYS A 30 -2.10 18.31 30.75
C LYS A 30 -2.42 17.14 29.81
N ILE A 31 -1.62 16.08 29.87
CA ILE A 31 -1.70 14.91 28.98
C ILE A 31 -1.48 13.67 29.84
N ASN A 32 -2.31 12.64 29.66
CA ASN A 32 -2.12 11.36 30.36
C ASN A 32 -0.95 10.61 29.74
N GLU A 33 -1.11 10.13 28.52
CA GLU A 33 -0.13 9.31 27.81
C GLU A 33 -0.03 9.71 26.33
N ILE A 34 1.08 9.33 25.71
CA ILE A 34 1.23 9.37 24.26
C ILE A 34 1.38 7.92 23.81
N LEU A 35 0.33 7.42 23.17
CA LEU A 35 0.19 6.05 22.74
C LEU A 35 0.43 5.95 21.24
N LEU A 36 1.02 4.84 20.82
CA LEU A 36 1.26 4.53 19.42
C LEU A 36 0.59 3.22 19.06
N GLU A 37 -0.03 3.18 17.88
CA GLU A 37 -0.55 1.97 17.25
C GLU A 37 0.09 1.84 15.87
N LEU A 38 0.81 0.75 15.60
CA LEU A 38 1.11 0.34 14.23
C LEU A 38 0.17 -0.77 13.79
N LYS A 39 -0.34 -0.64 12.57
CA LYS A 39 -1.32 -1.56 12.01
C LYS A 39 -1.03 -1.84 10.55
N GLY A 40 -0.99 -3.12 10.18
CA GLY A 40 -0.94 -3.59 8.80
C GLY A 40 -2.14 -4.47 8.49
N ARG A 41 -2.82 -4.22 7.39
CA ARG A 41 -3.92 -5.09 6.93
C ARG A 41 -4.18 -4.99 5.44
N ALA A 42 -4.76 -6.05 4.88
CA ALA A 42 -5.53 -5.97 3.65
C ALA A 42 -7.02 -5.75 3.93
N LYS A 43 -7.69 -5.07 3.02
CA LYS A 43 -9.15 -4.98 3.00
C LYS A 43 -9.65 -4.95 1.57
N THR A 44 -10.66 -5.76 1.28
CA THR A 44 -11.40 -5.73 0.04
C THR A 44 -12.85 -5.29 0.28
N TYR A 45 -13.44 -4.60 -0.69
CA TYR A 45 -14.82 -4.16 -0.66
C TYR A 45 -15.37 -3.98 -2.08
N TRP A 46 -16.51 -4.59 -2.36
CA TRP A 46 -17.24 -4.38 -3.60
C TRP A 46 -18.73 -4.60 -3.39
N THR A 47 -19.53 -4.21 -4.39
CA THR A 47 -20.98 -4.34 -4.36
C THR A 47 -21.43 -5.26 -5.49
N LYS A 48 -22.23 -6.28 -5.17
CA LYS A 48 -22.89 -7.16 -6.15
C LYS A 48 -24.35 -6.71 -6.35
N HIS A 49 -24.84 -6.86 -7.58
CA HIS A 49 -26.19 -6.44 -8.00
C HIS A 49 -26.47 -4.93 -7.83
N SER A 50 -27.67 -4.50 -8.23
CA SER A 50 -28.09 -3.09 -8.17
C SER A 50 -29.54 -2.96 -7.68
N GLY A 51 -29.92 -1.76 -7.24
CA GLY A 51 -31.26 -1.50 -6.71
C GLY A 51 -31.56 -2.27 -5.43
N LYS A 52 -32.76 -2.87 -5.35
CA LYS A 52 -33.24 -3.57 -4.13
C LYS A 52 -32.48 -4.86 -3.80
N SER A 53 -31.72 -5.43 -4.74
CA SER A 53 -30.93 -6.66 -4.52
C SER A 53 -29.45 -6.39 -4.23
N ARG A 54 -29.08 -5.11 -4.03
CA ARG A 54 -27.70 -4.70 -3.74
C ARG A 54 -27.14 -5.46 -2.54
N LYS A 55 -26.01 -6.13 -2.73
CA LYS A 55 -25.28 -6.86 -1.69
C LYS A 55 -23.87 -6.31 -1.56
N HIS A 56 -23.50 -5.90 -0.35
CA HIS A 56 -22.16 -5.45 -0.02
C HIS A 56 -21.29 -6.65 0.37
N CYS A 57 -20.12 -6.78 -0.24
CA CYS A 57 -19.12 -7.80 0.06
C CYS A 57 -17.87 -7.09 0.59
N SER A 58 -17.35 -7.53 1.74
CA SER A 58 -16.11 -7.00 2.28
C SER A 58 -15.38 -8.07 3.08
N GLN A 59 -14.07 -8.13 2.92
CA GLN A 59 -13.19 -8.98 3.71
C GLN A 59 -12.02 -8.13 4.20
N ALA A 60 -11.49 -8.46 5.37
CA ALA A 60 -10.30 -7.84 5.91
C ALA A 60 -9.38 -8.91 6.49
N GLU A 61 -8.10 -8.78 6.22
CA GLU A 61 -7.06 -9.67 6.71
C GLU A 61 -6.05 -8.83 7.50
N PRO A 62 -5.99 -8.95 8.83
CA PRO A 62 -4.99 -8.27 9.63
C PRO A 62 -3.64 -8.97 9.50
N TYR A 63 -2.58 -8.21 9.25
CA TYR A 63 -1.20 -8.74 9.30
C TYR A 63 -0.58 -8.55 10.69
N PHE A 64 -0.79 -7.37 11.28
CA PHE A 64 -0.38 -7.08 12.66
C PHE A 64 -1.14 -5.86 13.19
N CYS A 65 -1.21 -5.73 14.52
CA CYS A 65 -1.77 -4.59 15.21
C CYS A 65 -1.09 -4.45 16.57
N GLU A 66 -0.04 -3.65 16.64
CA GLU A 66 0.77 -3.46 17.84
C GLU A 66 0.47 -2.10 18.46
N GLN A 67 0.30 -2.09 19.77
CA GLN A 67 0.08 -0.88 20.55
C GLN A 67 1.14 -0.76 21.63
N PHE A 68 1.70 0.43 21.80
CA PHE A 68 2.70 0.69 22.83
C PHE A 68 2.56 2.09 23.41
N ASN A 69 2.84 2.17 24.70
CA ASN A 69 2.97 3.44 25.38
C ASN A 69 4.41 3.94 25.24
N THR A 70 4.58 5.19 24.80
CA THR A 70 5.90 5.82 24.69
C THR A 70 6.54 6.12 26.05
N CYS A 71 5.74 6.17 27.12
CA CYS A 71 6.10 6.63 28.46
C CYS A 71 6.72 8.05 28.47
N TYR A 72 6.63 8.79 27.37
CA TYR A 72 7.31 10.07 27.20
C TYR A 72 6.81 11.13 28.17
N THR A 73 5.54 11.06 28.56
CA THR A 73 4.92 12.00 29.49
C THR A 73 5.37 11.80 30.94
N HIS A 74 5.98 10.65 31.28
CA HIS A 74 6.30 10.28 32.66
C HIS A 74 7.38 11.18 33.26
N GLN A 75 8.30 11.67 32.44
CA GLN A 75 9.34 12.64 32.85
C GLN A 75 8.77 14.01 33.25
N PHE A 76 7.50 14.28 32.91
CA PHE A 76 6.79 15.52 33.26
C PHE A 76 5.74 15.30 34.37
N THR A 77 5.91 14.25 35.16
CA THR A 77 5.02 13.97 36.30
C THR A 77 5.24 15.00 37.40
N GLN A 78 4.15 15.59 37.87
CA GLN A 78 4.11 16.57 38.95
C GLN A 78 3.03 16.18 39.97
N ILE A 79 3.19 16.64 41.20
CA ILE A 79 2.19 16.48 42.27
C ILE A 79 1.37 17.77 42.34
N SER A 80 0.08 17.67 42.08
CA SER A 80 -0.85 18.79 42.23
C SER A 80 -1.09 19.12 43.71
N SER A 81 -1.66 20.31 43.97
CA SER A 81 -2.05 20.76 45.31
C SER A 81 -3.03 19.82 46.03
N GLN A 82 -3.74 18.96 45.28
CA GLN A 82 -4.65 17.95 45.82
C GLN A 82 -3.98 16.58 46.05
N ASN A 83 -2.63 16.52 46.07
CA ASN A 83 -1.85 15.28 46.12
C ASN A 83 -2.13 14.29 44.98
N LYS A 84 -2.68 14.75 43.85
CA LYS A 84 -2.85 13.92 42.64
C LYS A 84 -1.62 14.03 41.76
N LYS A 85 -1.13 12.88 41.26
CA LYS A 85 -0.10 12.86 40.23
C LYS A 85 -0.71 13.26 38.90
N GLU A 86 -0.13 14.26 38.26
CA GLU A 86 -0.55 14.77 36.96
C GLU A 86 0.68 14.89 36.06
N ARG A 87 0.47 14.89 34.75
CA ARG A 87 1.56 15.06 33.78
C ARG A 87 1.28 16.30 32.93
N ILE A 88 2.24 17.23 32.93
CA ILE A 88 2.11 18.51 32.25
C ILE A 88 3.22 18.61 31.21
N LEU A 89 2.88 18.38 29.95
CA LEU A 89 3.80 18.56 28.83
C LEU A 89 4.08 20.07 28.67
N PRO A 90 5.34 20.54 28.75
CA PRO A 90 5.65 21.95 28.65
C PRO A 90 5.41 22.49 27.24
N GLN A 91 5.38 23.82 27.10
CA GLN A 91 5.38 24.47 25.80
C GLN A 91 6.63 24.10 25.01
N GLY A 92 6.48 23.91 23.69
CA GLY A 92 7.60 23.71 22.78
C GLY A 92 7.39 22.56 21.81
N ARG A 93 8.52 22.09 21.26
CA ARG A 93 8.59 20.99 20.29
C ARG A 93 9.14 19.74 20.99
N HIS A 94 8.38 18.68 20.93
CA HIS A 94 8.71 17.37 21.50
C HIS A 94 8.87 16.37 20.37
N GLU A 95 10.05 15.74 20.29
CA GLU A 95 10.32 14.67 19.34
C GLU A 95 10.46 13.35 20.09
N ILE A 96 9.65 12.37 19.71
CA ILE A 96 9.55 11.06 20.38
C ILE A 96 9.93 10.01 19.35
N PRO A 97 11.21 9.63 19.28
CA PRO A 97 11.66 8.58 18.36
C PRO A 97 11.12 7.23 18.82
N PHE A 98 10.76 6.38 17.87
CA PHE A 98 10.42 4.99 18.13
C PHE A 98 10.84 4.12 16.94
N SER A 99 11.08 2.85 17.23
CA SER A 99 11.45 1.84 16.24
C SER A 99 10.54 0.65 16.36
N TYR A 100 10.17 0.07 15.22
CA TYR A 100 9.43 -1.17 15.17
C TYR A 100 9.96 -2.02 14.01
N THR A 101 10.25 -3.29 14.29
CA THR A 101 10.68 -4.24 13.28
C THR A 101 9.45 -4.90 12.68
N LEU A 102 9.20 -4.61 11.40
CA LEU A 102 8.10 -5.23 10.67
C LEU A 102 8.37 -6.72 10.42
N PRO A 103 7.33 -7.57 10.41
CA PRO A 103 7.46 -8.94 9.92
C PRO A 103 8.01 -8.97 8.49
N LYS A 104 8.91 -9.92 8.20
CA LYS A 104 9.52 -10.06 6.86
C LYS A 104 8.57 -10.57 5.79
N THR A 105 7.47 -11.21 6.19
CA THR A 105 6.47 -11.83 5.31
C THR A 105 5.35 -10.86 4.90
N LEU A 106 5.49 -9.57 5.18
CA LEU A 106 4.47 -8.60 4.81
C LEU A 106 4.43 -8.40 3.29
N PRO A 107 3.23 -8.41 2.68
CA PRO A 107 3.11 -8.05 1.28
C PRO A 107 3.45 -6.58 1.02
N SER A 108 3.77 -6.28 -0.23
CA SER A 108 3.91 -4.91 -0.70
C SER A 108 2.61 -4.12 -0.50
N SER A 109 2.73 -2.85 -0.14
CA SER A 109 1.59 -1.94 -0.06
C SER A 109 0.92 -1.81 -1.42
N PHE A 110 -0.41 -1.78 -1.42
CA PHE A 110 -1.21 -1.79 -2.64
C PHE A 110 -2.47 -0.96 -2.45
N GLU A 111 -2.85 -0.21 -3.47
CA GLU A 111 -4.11 0.54 -3.51
C GLU A 111 -4.78 0.26 -4.85
N GLY A 112 -5.99 -0.28 -4.80
CA GLY A 112 -6.77 -0.64 -5.97
C GLY A 112 -8.25 -0.29 -5.81
N GLU A 113 -9.01 -0.46 -6.87
CA GLU A 113 -10.43 -0.08 -6.93
C GLU A 113 -11.28 -0.82 -5.89
N TYR A 114 -11.01 -2.13 -5.70
CA TYR A 114 -11.81 -2.99 -4.84
C TYR A 114 -11.12 -3.39 -3.53
N GLY A 115 -9.97 -2.79 -3.22
CA GLY A 115 -9.25 -3.10 -2.00
C GLY A 115 -7.85 -2.51 -1.92
N PHE A 116 -7.22 -2.74 -0.76
CA PHE A 116 -5.88 -2.24 -0.47
C PHE A 116 -5.12 -3.17 0.46
N VAL A 117 -3.80 -3.04 0.46
CA VAL A 117 -2.84 -3.49 1.48
C VAL A 117 -2.22 -2.23 2.07
N ARG A 118 -2.55 -1.89 3.33
CA ARG A 118 -2.16 -0.61 3.94
C ARG A 118 -1.57 -0.78 5.33
N TYR A 119 -0.48 -0.05 5.55
CA TYR A 119 0.22 0.04 6.82
C TYR A 119 0.12 1.45 7.38
N THR A 120 -0.20 1.59 8.66
CA THR A 120 -0.43 2.88 9.30
C THR A 120 0.18 2.93 10.69
N CYS A 121 0.74 4.09 11.02
CA CYS A 121 1.06 4.47 12.39
C CYS A 121 0.04 5.52 12.86
N THR A 122 -0.56 5.27 14.02
CA THR A 122 -1.47 6.19 14.71
C THR A 122 -0.80 6.62 16.01
N ALA A 123 -0.65 7.92 16.22
CA ALA A 123 -0.25 8.52 17.49
C ALA A 123 -1.49 9.11 18.17
N THR A 124 -1.72 8.73 19.42
CA THR A 124 -2.83 9.20 20.25
C THR A 124 -2.26 9.92 21.46
N CYS A 125 -2.57 11.20 21.58
CA CYS A 125 -2.29 12.02 22.76
C CYS A 125 -3.52 12.01 23.64
N GLU A 126 -3.46 11.26 24.73
CA GLU A 126 -4.59 11.07 25.65
C GLU A 126 -4.74 12.28 26.57
N ARG A 127 -5.92 12.89 26.59
CA ARG A 127 -6.16 14.13 27.36
C ARG A 127 -7.16 13.88 28.48
N PRO A 128 -6.86 14.29 29.72
CA PRO A 128 -7.82 14.15 30.81
C PRO A 128 -8.99 15.12 30.60
N TRP A 129 -10.21 14.58 30.67
CA TRP A 129 -11.47 15.33 30.58
C TRP A 129 -11.71 16.07 29.25
N ASP A 130 -11.01 15.66 28.19
CA ASP A 130 -11.19 16.16 26.82
C ASP A 130 -11.01 14.99 25.85
N VAL A 131 -11.40 15.16 24.58
CA VAL A 131 -11.23 14.14 23.54
C VAL A 131 -9.75 13.90 23.23
N ASP A 132 -9.36 12.67 22.92
CA ASP A 132 -7.97 12.41 22.55
C ASP A 132 -7.61 13.08 21.23
N ILE A 133 -6.35 13.52 21.10
CA ILE A 133 -5.85 14.03 19.83
C ILE A 133 -5.20 12.86 19.10
N VAL A 134 -5.74 12.53 17.94
CA VAL A 134 -5.29 11.39 17.13
C VAL A 134 -4.68 11.88 15.83
N SER A 135 -3.47 11.44 15.52
CA SER A 135 -2.80 11.65 14.23
C SER A 135 -2.44 10.33 13.61
N LYS A 136 -2.88 10.11 12.38
CA LYS A 136 -2.65 8.86 11.63
C LYS A 136 -1.91 9.14 10.34
N ARG A 137 -0.89 8.33 10.03
CA ARG A 137 -0.17 8.37 8.75
C ARG A 137 0.07 6.97 8.22
N ALA A 138 -0.04 6.83 6.92
CA ALA A 138 0.35 5.61 6.22
C ALA A 138 1.87 5.61 5.97
N PHE A 139 2.44 4.42 5.86
CA PHE A 139 3.79 4.22 5.36
C PHE A 139 3.80 3.09 4.34
N THR A 140 4.72 3.15 3.40
CA THR A 140 4.83 2.16 2.31
C THR A 140 5.79 1.07 2.71
N VAL A 141 5.28 -0.16 2.68
CA VAL A 141 6.07 -1.39 2.74
C VAL A 141 6.28 -1.89 1.32
N VAL A 142 7.54 -2.14 0.95
CA VAL A 142 7.91 -2.81 -0.28
C VAL A 142 8.37 -4.21 0.12
N GLY A 143 7.56 -5.21 -0.20
CA GLY A 143 7.90 -6.62 0.01
C GLY A 143 9.20 -6.93 -0.71
N ILE A 144 10.04 -7.74 -0.08
CA ILE A 144 11.28 -8.22 -0.69
C ILE A 144 10.89 -9.38 -1.61
N GLU A 145 10.64 -9.08 -2.88
CA GLU A 145 10.49 -10.07 -3.94
C GLU A 145 11.79 -10.12 -4.72
N ASP A 146 12.56 -11.18 -4.51
CA ASP A 146 13.79 -11.42 -5.26
C ASP A 146 13.44 -12.22 -6.50
N ILE A 147 13.29 -11.53 -7.64
CA ILE A 147 13.04 -12.17 -8.94
C ILE A 147 14.09 -13.21 -9.30
N ASN A 148 15.32 -13.12 -8.76
CA ASN A 148 16.36 -14.10 -9.03
C ASN A 148 16.12 -15.44 -8.32
N GLN A 149 15.22 -15.49 -7.34
CA GLN A 149 14.79 -16.73 -6.68
C GLN A 149 13.76 -17.50 -7.51
N GLU A 150 13.27 -16.91 -8.60
CA GLU A 150 12.30 -17.49 -9.54
C GLU A 150 12.99 -17.66 -10.91
N PRO A 151 13.76 -18.75 -11.15
CA PRO A 151 14.57 -18.93 -12.36
C PRO A 151 13.75 -18.88 -13.64
N GLU A 152 12.49 -19.32 -13.59
CA GLU A 152 11.52 -19.29 -14.70
C GLU A 152 11.32 -17.86 -15.22
N THR A 153 11.47 -16.84 -14.37
CA THR A 153 11.32 -15.45 -14.76
C THR A 153 12.45 -14.95 -15.67
N MET A 154 13.59 -15.65 -15.69
CA MET A 154 14.75 -15.32 -16.52
C MET A 154 14.73 -16.03 -17.87
N GLU A 155 13.74 -16.91 -18.11
CA GLU A 155 13.61 -17.64 -19.37
C GLU A 155 12.83 -16.83 -20.42
N PRO A 156 13.20 -16.96 -21.71
CA PRO A 156 12.50 -16.28 -22.79
C PRO A 156 11.08 -16.81 -22.94
N ALA A 157 10.13 -15.89 -23.07
CA ALA A 157 8.74 -16.21 -23.30
C ALA A 157 8.32 -15.88 -24.74
N CYS A 158 7.49 -16.74 -25.32
CA CYS A 158 6.91 -16.53 -26.63
C CYS A 158 5.45 -16.96 -26.64
N VAL A 159 4.57 -16.06 -27.06
CA VAL A 159 3.13 -16.32 -27.22
C VAL A 159 2.74 -16.04 -28.66
N SER A 160 1.90 -16.91 -29.23
CA SER A 160 1.33 -16.72 -30.55
C SER A 160 -0.18 -16.89 -30.50
N GLU A 161 -0.91 -15.94 -31.04
CA GLU A 161 -2.35 -16.03 -31.24
C GLU A 161 -2.70 -15.89 -32.72
N CYS A 162 -3.75 -16.57 -33.16
CA CYS A 162 -4.24 -16.53 -34.54
C CYS A 162 -5.75 -16.33 -34.54
N ASP A 163 -6.20 -15.24 -35.16
CA ASP A 163 -7.61 -14.96 -35.37
C ASP A 163 -8.01 -15.38 -36.79
N SER A 164 -8.89 -16.38 -36.87
CA SER A 164 -9.48 -16.91 -38.11
C SER A 164 -10.93 -16.48 -38.31
N SER A 165 -11.45 -15.55 -37.49
CA SER A 165 -12.82 -15.03 -37.55
C SER A 165 -13.11 -14.12 -38.75
N VAL A 166 -12.17 -13.99 -39.70
CA VAL A 166 -12.39 -13.34 -40.99
C VAL A 166 -13.26 -14.25 -41.86
N SER A 167 -14.55 -14.34 -41.55
CA SER A 167 -15.53 -15.06 -42.35
C SER A 167 -16.80 -14.24 -42.50
N PHE A 168 -17.23 -14.06 -43.75
CA PHE A 168 -18.58 -13.63 -44.09
C PHE A 168 -19.09 -14.61 -45.14
N CYS A 169 -20.21 -15.28 -44.86
CA CYS A 169 -20.91 -16.22 -45.75
C CYS A 169 -20.01 -17.24 -46.48
N CYS A 170 -19.69 -18.36 -45.80
CA CYS A 170 -19.14 -19.59 -46.39
C CYS A 170 -17.80 -19.49 -47.15
N ARG A 171 -17.08 -18.36 -47.09
CA ARG A 171 -15.71 -18.22 -47.61
C ARG A 171 -14.76 -17.84 -46.46
N ARG A 172 -13.70 -18.63 -46.24
CA ARG A 172 -12.59 -18.25 -45.36
C ARG A 172 -11.88 -17.05 -46.00
N GLN A 173 -11.89 -15.87 -45.36
CA GLN A 173 -11.22 -14.66 -45.86
C GLN A 173 -9.79 -14.50 -45.34
N GLY A 174 -9.20 -15.59 -44.85
CA GLY A 174 -7.83 -15.68 -44.30
C GLY A 174 -7.76 -15.43 -42.80
N SER A 175 -6.55 -15.23 -42.28
CA SER A 175 -6.29 -15.10 -40.83
C SER A 175 -5.29 -14.01 -40.53
N VAL A 176 -5.32 -13.48 -39.32
CA VAL A 176 -4.28 -12.62 -38.77
C VAL A 176 -3.64 -13.34 -37.60
N SER A 177 -2.32 -13.51 -37.63
CA SER A 177 -1.57 -14.06 -36.50
C SER A 177 -0.61 -13.03 -35.92
N VAL A 178 -0.47 -13.05 -34.60
CA VAL A 178 0.44 -12.19 -33.85
C VAL A 178 1.31 -13.08 -32.98
N LYS A 179 2.62 -12.93 -33.12
CA LYS A 179 3.62 -13.56 -32.27
C LYS A 179 4.33 -12.48 -31.47
N LEU A 180 4.33 -12.63 -30.15
CA LEU A 180 5.06 -11.77 -29.23
C LEU A 180 6.15 -12.60 -28.54
N SER A 181 7.35 -12.06 -28.42
CA SER A 181 8.41 -12.68 -27.63
C SER A 181 9.21 -11.68 -26.81
N LEU A 182 9.66 -12.17 -25.66
CA LEU A 182 10.51 -11.50 -24.69
C LEU A 182 11.73 -12.39 -24.44
N ASP A 183 12.85 -11.77 -24.09
CA ASP A 183 14.07 -12.45 -23.64
C ASP A 183 13.95 -13.01 -22.21
N ARG A 184 13.10 -12.39 -21.39
CA ARG A 184 12.73 -12.84 -20.04
C ARG A 184 11.35 -12.32 -19.61
N THR A 185 10.81 -12.82 -18.50
CA THR A 185 9.47 -12.41 -17.99
C THR A 185 9.51 -11.63 -16.67
N GLY A 186 10.63 -11.68 -15.94
CA GLY A 186 10.86 -10.90 -14.72
C GLY A 186 11.57 -9.58 -15.00
N PHE A 187 10.99 -8.47 -14.53
CA PHE A 187 11.54 -7.12 -14.66
C PHE A 187 11.36 -6.34 -13.36
N THR A 188 12.30 -5.42 -13.09
CA THR A 188 12.20 -4.55 -11.92
C THR A 188 11.52 -3.21 -12.24
N PRO A 189 10.85 -2.54 -11.29
CA PRO A 189 10.26 -1.23 -11.53
C PRO A 189 11.30 -0.21 -12.01
N GLY A 190 11.02 0.45 -13.13
CA GLY A 190 11.90 1.44 -13.75
C GLY A 190 12.87 0.87 -14.79
N GLU A 191 12.93 -0.45 -14.93
CA GLU A 191 13.71 -1.12 -15.95
C GLU A 191 13.08 -0.97 -17.35
N GLN A 192 13.92 -0.85 -18.38
CA GLN A 192 13.48 -0.89 -19.77
C GLN A 192 13.61 -2.31 -20.32
N PHE A 193 12.63 -2.74 -21.11
CA PHE A 193 12.62 -4.06 -21.73
C PHE A 193 12.17 -3.99 -23.20
N GLN A 194 12.59 -4.97 -23.99
CA GLN A 194 12.30 -5.05 -25.41
C GLN A 194 11.31 -6.16 -25.71
N VAL A 195 10.21 -5.82 -26.38
CA VAL A 195 9.23 -6.79 -26.88
C VAL A 195 9.42 -6.95 -28.39
N ASN A 196 9.63 -8.18 -28.85
CA ASN A 196 9.65 -8.51 -30.26
C ASN A 196 8.23 -8.92 -30.69
N ALA A 197 7.70 -8.26 -31.72
CA ALA A 197 6.34 -8.50 -32.20
C ALA A 197 6.33 -8.73 -33.71
N THR A 198 5.77 -9.87 -34.14
CA THR A 198 5.55 -10.21 -35.55
C THR A 198 4.07 -10.33 -35.82
N ILE A 199 3.58 -9.58 -36.80
CA ILE A 199 2.18 -9.64 -37.25
C ILE A 199 2.17 -10.19 -38.68
N THR A 200 1.47 -11.29 -38.89
CA THR A 200 1.29 -11.90 -40.21
C THR A 200 -0.18 -11.79 -40.61
N ASN A 201 -0.45 -11.06 -41.70
CA ASN A 201 -1.79 -10.85 -42.24
C ASN A 201 -1.97 -11.68 -43.50
N ASP A 202 -2.49 -12.90 -43.35
CA ASP A 202 -2.87 -13.78 -44.45
C ASP A 202 -4.35 -13.59 -44.84
N SER A 203 -4.93 -12.46 -44.46
CA SER A 203 -6.32 -12.12 -44.74
C SER A 203 -6.47 -11.13 -45.89
N SER A 204 -7.69 -11.06 -46.43
CA SER A 204 -8.07 -10.06 -47.43
C SER A 204 -8.37 -8.67 -46.84
N LYS A 205 -8.32 -8.50 -45.51
CA LYS A 205 -8.63 -7.24 -44.83
C LYS A 205 -7.34 -6.47 -44.50
N THR A 206 -7.39 -5.14 -44.62
CA THR A 206 -6.29 -4.26 -44.24
C THR A 206 -6.25 -4.05 -42.72
N ILE A 207 -5.09 -4.29 -42.09
CA ILE A 207 -4.83 -3.91 -40.70
C ILE A 207 -4.64 -2.39 -40.65
N ARG A 208 -5.53 -1.69 -39.94
CA ARG A 208 -5.49 -0.21 -39.85
C ARG A 208 -4.59 0.29 -38.72
N CYS A 209 -4.44 -0.47 -37.65
CA CYS A 209 -3.70 -0.08 -36.46
C CYS A 209 -3.24 -1.32 -35.69
N SER A 210 -2.03 -1.24 -35.11
CA SER A 210 -1.51 -2.18 -34.12
C SER A 210 -1.02 -1.38 -32.91
N ALA A 211 -1.25 -1.90 -31.71
CA ALA A 211 -0.82 -1.27 -30.48
C ALA A 211 -0.42 -2.35 -29.46
N LEU A 212 0.69 -2.11 -28.79
CA LEU A 212 1.14 -2.90 -27.65
C LEU A 212 0.75 -2.17 -26.36
N LYS A 213 0.15 -2.87 -25.40
CA LYS A 213 -0.24 -2.30 -24.12
C LYS A 213 0.14 -3.25 -22.99
N MET A 214 0.84 -2.72 -21.99
CA MET A 214 0.99 -3.41 -20.72
C MET A 214 -0.35 -3.32 -19.96
N ARG A 215 -0.79 -4.44 -19.39
CA ARG A 215 -2.00 -4.51 -18.56
C ARG A 215 -1.63 -5.09 -17.22
N GLN A 216 -2.09 -4.44 -16.16
CA GLN A 216 -2.04 -4.99 -14.82
C GLN A 216 -3.36 -5.73 -14.56
N GLN A 217 -3.27 -7.01 -14.22
CA GLN A 217 -4.40 -7.77 -13.70
C GLN A 217 -4.29 -7.83 -12.17
N VAL A 218 -5.37 -7.48 -11.47
CA VAL A 218 -5.43 -7.51 -10.01
C VAL A 218 -6.60 -8.39 -9.60
N ASP A 219 -6.29 -9.48 -8.91
CA ASP A 219 -7.28 -10.39 -8.38
C ASP A 219 -7.50 -10.10 -6.88
N TYR A 220 -8.75 -9.81 -6.51
CA TYR A 220 -9.15 -9.59 -5.13
C TYR A 220 -9.76 -10.88 -4.58
N ARG A 221 -9.37 -11.25 -3.36
CA ARG A 221 -9.97 -12.35 -2.61
C ARG A 221 -11.04 -11.84 -1.66
#